data_AF-A0A5B8MTL9-F1
#
_entry.id   AF-A0A5B8MTL9-F1
#
_cell.length_a   1.000
_cell.length_b   1.000
_cell.length_c   1.000
_cell.angle_alpha   90.00
_cell.angle_beta   90.00
_cell.angle_gamma   90.00
#
_symmetry.space_group_name_H-M   'P 1'
#
loop_
_entity.id
_entity.type
_entity.pdbx_description
1 polymer ?
#
loop_
_entity_poly.entity_id
_entity_poly.type
_entity_poly.pdbx_seq_one_letter_code
_entity_poly.pdbx_strand_id
1 'polypeptide(L)'
;MATSTAGSRSLLGRSLERGHGLSVRAHCYRAKGLQSDSRGSRRRSRYSQVLLTYAGEAESQLLSNEGELNETILAILEDVKGTDSGAAATPEKRKKIDGNIEKLIDLSSKQSPLSNPGLFATYSVVYTSPGPGVPEGDAPAGGRFRGKLGRLLFRTSGLYQAILRPNIVKNMVTFHLFGLLPGSIQLAGTFVTKENSTVQVVFERPKFTLFGQTFNFGPKSSVELETPALYANKIRIGRGKRGSLFVFTVDEKSKSPGVLKEMEREPSKLAWVVVGGVLAALGAGLFALQRAFGPKPLLLMVGLLLAVGSVLKKGGIQGESEIKE
;
A
#
# COMPACT_ATOMS: atom_id res chain seq x y z
N MET A 1 50.42 -26.18 30.96
CA MET A 1 49.91 -24.89 31.44
C MET A 1 48.57 -24.65 30.74
N ALA A 2 47.38 -24.93 31.29
CA ALA A 2 47.00 -25.34 32.64
C ALA A 2 47.19 -24.30 33.76
N THR A 3 46.21 -23.39 33.90
CA THR A 3 45.50 -22.85 35.11
C THR A 3 44.47 -21.82 34.58
N SER A 4 43.19 -21.70 34.98
CA SER A 4 42.53 -21.59 36.31
C SER A 4 42.87 -20.27 37.03
N THR A 5 41.96 -19.45 37.58
CA THR A 5 40.46 -19.40 37.70
C THR A 5 40.08 -17.94 38.09
N ALA A 6 38.85 -17.40 38.10
CA ALA A 6 37.44 -17.82 37.89
C ALA A 6 36.67 -16.60 37.26
N GLY A 7 35.34 -16.40 37.23
CA GLY A 7 34.14 -17.13 37.70
C GLY A 7 33.25 -16.30 38.66
N SER A 8 31.97 -16.02 38.30
CA SER A 8 30.95 -15.39 39.18
C SER A 8 29.53 -15.93 38.86
N ARG A 9 28.65 -15.98 39.86
CA ARG A 9 27.34 -16.70 39.80
C ARG A 9 26.15 -15.85 40.29
N SER A 10 25.15 -15.76 39.44
CA SER A 10 23.70 -15.82 39.72
C SER A 10 23.13 -15.40 41.10
N LEU A 11 22.31 -14.35 41.09
CA LEU A 11 20.99 -14.28 41.76
C LEU A 11 20.02 -13.76 40.68
N LEU A 12 18.95 -14.43 40.22
CA LEU A 12 17.94 -15.29 40.85
C LEU A 12 16.98 -14.48 41.75
N GLY A 13 15.87 -14.01 41.13
CA GLY A 13 14.79 -13.29 41.79
C GLY A 13 13.46 -13.52 41.06
N ARG A 14 12.69 -14.51 41.48
CA ARG A 14 11.30 -14.71 41.02
C ARG A 14 10.36 -13.78 41.77
N SER A 15 9.37 -13.20 41.12
CA SER A 15 8.05 -13.00 41.77
C SER A 15 6.89 -12.71 40.83
N LEU A 16 5.76 -13.30 41.24
CA LEU A 16 4.39 -12.84 41.07
C LEU A 16 3.83 -12.63 39.66
N GLU A 17 2.96 -13.58 39.32
CA GLU A 17 1.80 -13.43 38.46
C GLU A 17 1.01 -12.13 38.73
N ARG A 18 0.36 -11.62 37.68
CA ARG A 18 -1.00 -11.09 37.81
C ARG A 18 -1.73 -11.15 36.47
N GLY A 19 -2.64 -12.11 36.34
CA GLY A 19 -3.51 -12.19 35.18
C GLY A 19 -4.57 -11.10 35.22
N HIS A 20 -4.69 -10.32 34.14
CA HIS A 20 -5.84 -9.46 33.89
C HIS A 20 -6.57 -9.94 32.64
N GLY A 21 -7.51 -10.86 32.83
CA GLY A 21 -8.48 -11.21 31.79
C GLY A 21 -9.37 -10.01 31.49
N LEU A 22 -9.36 -9.55 30.24
CA LEU A 22 -10.26 -8.49 29.77
C LEU A 22 -11.69 -9.04 29.65
N SER A 23 -12.42 -9.01 30.77
CA SER A 23 -13.82 -9.39 30.84
C SER A 23 -14.67 -8.49 29.93
N VAL A 24 -15.31 -9.10 28.93
CA VAL A 24 -16.24 -8.42 28.03
C VAL A 24 -17.51 -8.07 28.81
N ARG A 25 -17.62 -6.80 29.24
CA ARG A 25 -18.82 -6.28 29.90
C ARG A 25 -19.95 -6.05 28.87
N ALA A 26 -20.72 -7.11 28.62
CA ALA A 26 -21.99 -7.00 27.91
C ALA A 26 -22.97 -6.08 28.70
N HIS A 27 -23.37 -4.96 28.11
CA HIS A 27 -24.32 -4.02 28.70
C HIS A 27 -25.75 -4.55 28.59
N CYS A 28 -26.15 -5.43 29.52
CA CYS A 28 -27.51 -5.96 29.56
C CYS A 28 -28.51 -4.87 30.00
N TYR A 29 -29.36 -4.41 29.08
CA TYR A 29 -30.42 -3.44 29.38
C TYR A 29 -31.47 -4.07 30.32
N ARG A 30 -31.56 -3.54 31.55
CA ARG A 30 -32.53 -4.00 32.55
C ARG A 30 -33.91 -3.40 32.29
N ALA A 31 -34.69 -4.05 31.43
CA ALA A 31 -36.11 -3.73 31.27
C ALA A 31 -36.84 -3.84 32.63
N LYS A 32 -37.59 -2.79 33.01
CA LYS A 32 -38.46 -2.83 34.19
C LYS A 32 -39.72 -3.64 33.88
N GLY A 33 -40.22 -4.36 34.88
CA GLY A 33 -41.27 -5.36 34.67
C GLY A 33 -42.65 -4.77 34.37
N LEU A 34 -43.35 -5.43 33.45
CA LEU A 34 -44.81 -5.37 33.32
C LEU A 34 -45.40 -6.62 33.97
N GLN A 35 -46.07 -6.47 35.11
CA GLN A 35 -46.92 -7.53 35.64
C GLN A 35 -48.09 -7.74 34.65
N SER A 36 -48.27 -8.98 34.17
CA SER A 36 -49.43 -9.34 33.36
C SER A 36 -49.88 -10.79 33.62
N ASP A 37 -51.18 -10.89 33.89
CA ASP A 37 -52.03 -12.03 34.28
C ASP A 37 -51.55 -13.46 33.96
N SER A 38 -51.72 -14.36 34.94
CA SER A 38 -51.34 -15.77 34.90
C SER A 38 -52.39 -16.68 34.23
N ARG A 39 -52.96 -16.26 33.07
CA ARG A 39 -53.96 -17.03 32.30
C ARG A 39 -53.69 -17.06 30.79
N GLY A 40 -52.80 -17.95 30.32
CA GLY A 40 -52.51 -18.07 28.88
C GLY A 40 -51.52 -19.17 28.43
N SER A 41 -51.35 -20.25 29.19
CA SER A 41 -50.16 -21.13 29.12
C SER A 41 -50.04 -22.12 27.92
N ARG A 42 -50.66 -21.85 26.76
CA ARG A 42 -50.56 -22.75 25.57
C ARG A 42 -50.31 -22.10 24.20
N ARG A 43 -50.22 -20.76 24.08
CA ARG A 43 -49.88 -20.08 22.79
C ARG A 43 -48.54 -19.33 22.75
N ARG A 44 -47.87 -19.07 23.88
CA ARG A 44 -46.57 -18.34 23.92
C ARG A 44 -45.35 -19.12 23.44
N SER A 45 -45.39 -20.47 23.39
CA SER A 45 -44.21 -21.31 23.13
C SER A 45 -43.57 -21.07 21.74
N ARG A 46 -44.35 -21.17 20.65
CA ARG A 46 -43.80 -21.15 19.28
C ARG A 46 -43.06 -19.85 18.94
N TYR A 47 -43.61 -18.69 19.28
CA TYR A 47 -42.94 -17.41 19.01
C TYR A 47 -41.62 -17.26 19.79
N SER A 48 -41.54 -17.77 21.02
CA SER A 48 -40.30 -17.71 21.80
C SER A 48 -39.22 -18.66 21.27
N GLN A 49 -39.59 -19.85 20.79
CA GLN A 49 -38.65 -20.75 20.11
C GLN A 49 -38.17 -20.14 18.79
N VAL A 50 -39.08 -19.67 17.94
CA VAL A 50 -38.75 -19.07 16.64
C VAL A 50 -37.79 -17.88 16.80
N LEU A 51 -38.05 -16.95 17.74
CA LEU A 51 -37.14 -15.82 18.00
C LEU A 51 -35.75 -16.26 18.51
N LEU A 52 -35.66 -17.32 19.31
CA LEU A 52 -34.38 -17.86 19.77
C LEU A 52 -33.61 -18.57 18.63
N THR A 53 -34.31 -19.31 17.76
CA THR A 53 -33.72 -19.93 16.57
C THR A 53 -33.18 -18.87 15.60
N TYR A 54 -33.99 -17.86 15.25
CA TYR A 54 -33.53 -16.76 14.36
C TYR A 54 -32.36 -15.98 14.95
N ALA A 55 -32.31 -15.79 16.28
CA ALA A 55 -31.18 -15.15 16.94
C ALA A 55 -29.90 -16.00 16.85
N GLY A 56 -29.98 -17.31 17.15
CA GLY A 56 -28.83 -18.22 17.05
C GLY A 56 -28.34 -18.44 15.61
N GLU A 57 -29.24 -18.46 14.63
CA GLU A 57 -28.88 -18.49 13.20
C GLU A 57 -28.17 -17.21 12.77
N ALA A 58 -28.65 -16.03 13.17
CA ALA A 58 -27.98 -14.76 12.88
C ALA A 58 -26.62 -14.64 13.57
N GLU A 59 -26.50 -15.06 14.84
CA GLU A 59 -25.26 -15.00 15.61
C GLU A 59 -24.20 -15.99 15.06
N SER A 60 -24.61 -17.21 14.69
CA SER A 60 -23.72 -18.19 14.05
C SER A 60 -23.29 -17.76 12.64
N GLN A 61 -24.16 -17.13 11.85
CA GLN A 61 -23.78 -16.55 10.54
C GLN A 61 -22.83 -15.36 10.69
N LEU A 62 -22.98 -14.51 11.70
CA LEU A 62 -22.03 -13.43 11.98
C LEU A 62 -20.65 -13.98 12.34
N LEU A 63 -20.59 -15.00 13.21
CA LEU A 63 -19.35 -15.65 13.62
C LEU A 63 -18.67 -16.42 12.46
N SER A 64 -19.44 -17.11 11.59
CA SER A 64 -18.87 -17.79 10.41
C SER A 64 -18.31 -16.79 9.40
N ASN A 65 -19.01 -15.68 9.17
CA ASN A 65 -18.57 -14.62 8.28
C ASN A 65 -17.28 -13.96 8.79
N GLU A 66 -17.13 -13.72 10.11
CA GLU A 66 -15.86 -13.23 10.66
C GLU A 66 -14.72 -14.25 10.52
N GLY A 67 -14.99 -15.55 10.64
CA GLY A 67 -14.01 -16.61 10.38
C GLY A 67 -13.49 -16.57 8.94
N GLU A 68 -14.39 -16.75 7.97
CA GLU A 68 -14.08 -16.77 6.53
C GLU A 68 -13.42 -15.46 6.06
N LEU A 69 -13.84 -14.33 6.62
CA LEU A 69 -13.22 -13.03 6.39
C LEU A 69 -11.75 -13.01 6.82
N ASN A 70 -11.45 -13.42 8.06
CA ASN A 70 -10.09 -13.40 8.58
C ASN A 70 -9.18 -14.37 7.80
N GLU A 71 -9.68 -15.55 7.44
CA GLU A 71 -8.98 -16.50 6.57
C GLU A 71 -8.70 -15.89 5.19
N THR A 72 -9.68 -15.23 4.57
CA THR A 72 -9.51 -14.59 3.25
C THR A 72 -8.48 -13.45 3.30
N ILE A 73 -8.48 -12.64 4.37
CA ILE A 73 -7.46 -11.60 4.60
C ILE A 73 -6.06 -12.24 4.76
N LEU A 74 -5.93 -13.29 5.56
CA LEU A 74 -4.64 -13.99 5.77
C LEU A 74 -4.13 -14.63 4.47
N ALA A 75 -5.01 -15.23 3.66
CA ALA A 75 -4.66 -15.82 2.37
C ALA A 75 -4.10 -14.77 1.40
N ILE A 76 -4.72 -13.59 1.29
CA ILE A 76 -4.19 -12.46 0.49
C ILE A 76 -2.82 -12.05 1.04
N LEU A 77 -2.71 -11.81 2.34
CA LEU A 77 -1.48 -11.31 2.96
C LEU A 77 -0.31 -12.31 2.91
N GLU A 78 -0.58 -13.61 2.82
CA GLU A 78 0.44 -14.63 2.55
C GLU A 78 0.81 -14.66 1.07
N ASP A 79 -0.17 -14.75 0.16
CA ASP A 79 0.10 -14.89 -1.28
C ASP A 79 0.84 -13.67 -1.85
N VAL A 80 0.58 -12.44 -1.37
CA VAL A 80 1.30 -11.25 -1.89
C VAL A 80 2.78 -11.22 -1.51
N LYS A 81 3.25 -12.02 -0.54
CA LYS A 81 4.66 -12.07 -0.15
C LYS A 81 5.55 -12.54 -1.29
N GLY A 82 6.74 -11.94 -1.37
CA GLY A 82 7.73 -12.18 -2.42
C GLY A 82 7.36 -11.68 -3.82
N THR A 83 6.14 -11.17 -4.04
CA THR A 83 5.64 -10.85 -5.40
C THR A 83 6.21 -9.57 -6.02
N ASP A 84 7.18 -8.87 -5.42
CA ASP A 84 7.60 -7.50 -5.81
C ASP A 84 6.38 -6.61 -6.07
N SER A 85 5.50 -6.48 -5.06
CA SER A 85 4.23 -5.76 -5.15
C SER A 85 3.44 -6.10 -6.44
N GLY A 86 3.22 -7.40 -6.67
CA GLY A 86 2.56 -7.96 -7.85
C GLY A 86 3.41 -8.08 -9.14
N ALA A 87 4.61 -7.51 -9.24
CA ALA A 87 5.43 -7.52 -10.45
C ALA A 87 6.22 -8.84 -10.70
N ALA A 88 6.22 -9.76 -9.74
CA ALA A 88 6.79 -11.11 -9.83
C ALA A 88 5.75 -12.23 -9.54
N ALA A 89 4.45 -11.89 -9.51
CA ALA A 89 3.38 -12.89 -9.44
C ALA A 89 3.15 -13.51 -10.83
N THR A 90 3.13 -14.85 -10.90
CA THR A 90 2.75 -15.61 -12.11
C THR A 90 1.25 -15.42 -12.44
N PRO A 91 0.78 -15.79 -13.64
CA PRO A 91 -0.63 -15.60 -14.02
C PRO A 91 -1.60 -16.36 -13.11
N GLU A 92 -1.24 -17.57 -12.68
CA GLU A 92 -2.02 -18.42 -11.78
C GLU A 92 -2.04 -17.83 -10.36
N LYS A 93 -0.88 -17.38 -9.88
CA LYS A 93 -0.76 -16.75 -8.55
C LYS A 93 -1.51 -15.41 -8.51
N ARG A 94 -1.45 -14.62 -9.60
CA ARG A 94 -2.26 -13.42 -9.80
C ARG A 94 -3.74 -13.74 -9.74
N LYS A 95 -4.21 -14.72 -10.52
CA LYS A 95 -5.62 -15.14 -10.54
C LYS A 95 -6.11 -15.58 -9.15
N LYS A 96 -5.27 -16.27 -8.37
CA LYS A 96 -5.57 -16.65 -6.97
C LYS A 96 -5.70 -15.43 -6.06
N ILE A 97 -4.73 -14.51 -6.09
CA ILE A 97 -4.74 -13.28 -5.28
C ILE A 97 -5.96 -12.41 -5.65
N ASP A 98 -6.16 -12.15 -6.93
CA ASP A 98 -7.23 -11.28 -7.43
C ASP A 98 -8.62 -11.87 -7.09
N GLY A 99 -8.80 -13.20 -7.21
CA GLY A 99 -10.03 -13.88 -6.78
C GLY A 99 -10.29 -13.81 -5.27
N ASN A 100 -9.24 -13.90 -4.43
CA ASN A 100 -9.37 -13.70 -2.98
C ASN A 100 -9.69 -12.24 -2.63
N ILE A 101 -9.16 -11.26 -3.38
CA ILE A 101 -9.48 -9.84 -3.22
C ILE A 101 -10.95 -9.58 -3.55
N GLU A 102 -11.46 -10.10 -4.67
CA GLU A 102 -12.88 -9.95 -5.03
C GLU A 102 -13.80 -10.61 -4.00
N LYS A 103 -13.48 -11.82 -3.51
CA LYS A 103 -14.19 -12.46 -2.39
C LYS A 103 -14.21 -11.57 -1.12
N LEU A 104 -13.08 -10.94 -0.79
CA LEU A 104 -13.01 -10.01 0.35
C LEU A 104 -13.88 -8.77 0.14
N ILE A 105 -14.04 -8.31 -1.11
CA ILE A 105 -14.93 -7.18 -1.45
C ILE A 105 -16.40 -7.57 -1.26
N ASP A 106 -16.82 -8.74 -1.73
CA ASP A 106 -18.20 -9.23 -1.54
C ASP A 106 -18.56 -9.35 -0.05
N LEU A 107 -17.65 -9.94 0.75
CA LEU A 107 -17.77 -10.00 2.22
C LEU A 107 -17.77 -8.61 2.89
N SER A 108 -17.20 -7.59 2.23
CA SER A 108 -17.13 -6.20 2.72
C SER A 108 -18.29 -5.31 2.25
N SER A 109 -19.21 -5.82 1.42
CA SER A 109 -20.27 -5.07 0.72
C SER A 109 -21.16 -4.14 1.57
N LYS A 110 -21.22 -4.35 2.90
CA LYS A 110 -21.98 -3.52 3.85
C LYS A 110 -21.14 -2.46 4.59
N GLN A 111 -19.85 -2.33 4.29
CA GLN A 111 -18.97 -1.34 4.92
C GLN A 111 -19.19 0.08 4.38
N SER A 112 -18.76 1.08 5.15
CA SER A 112 -18.49 2.44 4.65
C SER A 112 -17.02 2.82 4.89
N PRO A 113 -16.07 2.30 4.08
CA PRO A 113 -14.64 2.47 4.32
C PRO A 113 -14.17 3.93 4.42
N LEU A 114 -14.78 4.85 3.68
CA LEU A 114 -14.41 6.26 3.72
C LEU A 114 -14.75 6.97 5.05
N SER A 115 -15.66 6.41 5.85
CA SER A 115 -15.99 6.92 7.19
C SER A 115 -15.06 6.40 8.30
N ASN A 116 -14.31 5.34 8.03
CA ASN A 116 -13.46 4.67 9.02
C ASN A 116 -12.22 5.55 9.36
N PRO A 117 -12.00 5.94 10.63
CA PRO A 117 -10.83 6.74 11.01
C PRO A 117 -9.49 6.12 10.63
N GLY A 118 -9.42 4.78 10.54
CA GLY A 118 -8.25 4.01 10.10
C GLY A 118 -7.91 4.13 8.60
N LEU A 119 -8.66 4.93 7.83
CA LEU A 119 -8.30 5.38 6.48
C LEU A 119 -7.10 6.34 6.49
N PHE A 120 -6.98 7.18 7.54
CA PHE A 120 -5.98 8.24 7.63
C PHE A 120 -4.66 7.70 8.18
N ALA A 121 -3.93 6.95 7.34
CA ALA A 121 -2.66 6.32 7.68
C ALA A 121 -1.65 6.41 6.52
N THR A 122 -0.40 6.04 6.81
CA THR A 122 0.62 5.76 5.78
C THR A 122 0.71 4.26 5.56
N TYR A 123 0.40 3.84 4.34
CA TYR A 123 0.36 2.45 3.91
C TYR A 123 1.56 2.10 3.04
N SER A 124 2.01 0.84 3.10
CA SER A 124 2.76 0.19 2.03
C SER A 124 1.79 -0.38 0.99
N VAL A 125 2.12 -0.29 -0.29
CA VAL A 125 1.37 -0.93 -1.39
C VAL A 125 2.00 -2.29 -1.67
N VAL A 126 1.51 -3.34 -1.01
CA VAL A 126 2.13 -4.68 -1.03
C VAL A 126 1.74 -5.53 -2.23
N TYR A 127 0.74 -5.10 -3.01
CA TYR A 127 0.35 -5.76 -4.26
C TYR A 127 -0.37 -4.80 -5.21
N THR A 128 -0.14 -4.97 -6.51
CA THR A 128 -0.86 -4.30 -7.59
C THR A 128 -1.12 -5.27 -8.73
N SER A 129 -2.38 -5.39 -9.18
CA SER A 129 -2.77 -6.15 -10.36
C SER A 129 -3.44 -5.23 -11.39
N PRO A 130 -3.14 -5.35 -12.70
CA PRO A 130 -3.74 -4.48 -13.71
C PRO A 130 -5.24 -4.68 -13.90
N GLY A 131 -5.80 -5.80 -13.41
CA GLY A 131 -7.19 -6.19 -13.56
C GLY A 131 -7.41 -7.22 -14.66
N PRO A 132 -8.60 -7.82 -14.74
CA PRO A 132 -8.94 -8.78 -15.79
C PRO A 132 -8.94 -8.09 -17.18
N GLY A 133 -8.45 -8.80 -18.20
CA GLY A 133 -8.46 -8.34 -19.59
C GLY A 133 -7.36 -7.36 -20.00
N VAL A 134 -6.51 -6.89 -19.07
CA VAL A 134 -5.35 -6.03 -19.38
C VAL A 134 -4.11 -6.90 -19.70
N PRO A 135 -3.37 -6.65 -20.79
CA PRO A 135 -2.19 -7.44 -21.16
C PRO A 135 -1.05 -7.43 -20.12
N GLU A 136 -0.33 -8.54 -20.02
CA GLU A 136 0.82 -8.68 -19.12
C GLU A 136 1.95 -7.69 -19.45
N GLY A 137 2.16 -6.72 -18.56
CA GLY A 137 3.24 -5.73 -18.66
C GLY A 137 2.77 -4.29 -18.45
N ASP A 138 1.47 -4.02 -18.61
CA ASP A 138 0.88 -2.74 -18.19
C ASP A 138 0.78 -2.71 -16.67
N ALA A 139 1.50 -1.77 -16.04
CA ALA A 139 1.55 -1.62 -14.59
C ALA A 139 0.59 -0.50 -14.13
N PRO A 140 -0.47 -0.80 -13.37
CA PRO A 140 -1.50 0.19 -12.99
C PRO A 140 -0.98 1.25 -12.01
N ALA A 141 0.09 0.94 -11.26
CA ALA A 141 0.87 1.90 -10.51
C ALA A 141 2.34 1.87 -10.99
N GLY A 142 2.94 3.07 -11.09
CA GLY A 142 4.31 3.26 -11.54
C GLY A 142 4.54 3.15 -13.05
N GLY A 143 3.55 2.67 -13.83
CA GLY A 143 3.59 2.68 -15.29
C GLY A 143 4.90 2.11 -15.86
N ARG A 144 5.53 2.86 -16.79
CA ARG A 144 6.78 2.43 -17.44
C ARG A 144 7.98 2.22 -16.49
N PHE A 145 8.00 2.78 -15.29
CA PHE A 145 9.03 2.46 -14.30
C PHE A 145 8.95 1.00 -13.81
N ARG A 146 7.79 0.33 -13.92
CA ARG A 146 7.61 -1.08 -13.52
C ARG A 146 7.57 -2.08 -14.70
N GLY A 147 7.67 -1.61 -15.94
CA GLY A 147 7.88 -2.48 -17.12
C GLY A 147 9.29 -3.11 -17.13
N LYS A 148 9.58 -4.05 -18.04
CA LYS A 148 10.85 -4.82 -18.07
C LYS A 148 12.12 -3.93 -18.02
N LEU A 149 12.21 -2.94 -18.92
CA LEU A 149 13.31 -1.96 -18.92
C LEU A 149 13.27 -1.02 -17.71
N GLY A 150 12.06 -0.67 -17.24
CA GLY A 150 11.84 0.13 -16.04
C GLY A 150 12.43 -0.52 -14.79
N ARG A 151 12.14 -1.79 -14.52
CA ARG A 151 12.66 -2.54 -13.35
C ARG A 151 14.17 -2.76 -13.39
N LEU A 152 14.76 -2.87 -14.58
CA LEU A 152 16.21 -2.96 -14.76
C LEU A 152 16.91 -1.63 -14.42
N LEU A 153 16.35 -0.50 -14.88
CA LEU A 153 16.92 0.82 -14.65
C LEU A 153 16.57 1.38 -13.28
N PHE A 154 15.35 1.19 -12.79
CA PHE A 154 14.79 1.73 -11.55
C PHE A 154 14.28 0.59 -10.66
N ARG A 155 15.21 -0.12 -10.01
CA ARG A 155 14.85 -1.26 -9.14
C ARG A 155 14.03 -0.77 -7.95
N THR A 156 12.72 -1.02 -7.96
CA THR A 156 11.80 -0.61 -6.89
C THR A 156 12.24 -1.18 -5.54
N SER A 157 12.26 -0.35 -4.50
CA SER A 157 12.60 -0.72 -3.11
C SER A 157 11.44 -0.53 -2.12
N GLY A 158 10.37 0.16 -2.54
CA GLY A 158 9.18 0.38 -1.73
C GLY A 158 8.13 1.21 -2.48
N LEU A 159 6.87 0.96 -2.17
CA LEU A 159 5.70 1.66 -2.69
C LEU A 159 4.85 2.09 -1.49
N TYR A 160 4.50 3.37 -1.40
CA TYR A 160 3.81 3.92 -0.24
C TYR A 160 2.68 4.87 -0.66
N GLN A 161 1.62 4.92 0.15
CA GLN A 161 0.54 5.89 0.04
C GLN A 161 0.18 6.41 1.43
N ALA A 162 0.36 7.71 1.68
CA ALA A 162 -0.15 8.39 2.85
C ALA A 162 -1.49 9.06 2.52
N ILE A 163 -2.51 8.81 3.35
CA ILE A 163 -3.79 9.53 3.34
C ILE A 163 -3.85 10.35 4.62
N LEU A 164 -3.88 11.67 4.48
CA LEU A 164 -3.73 12.63 5.58
C LEU A 164 -4.93 13.58 5.63
N ARG A 165 -5.27 14.05 6.84
CA ARG A 165 -6.34 15.02 7.04
C ARG A 165 -5.91 16.42 6.53
N PRO A 166 -6.83 17.26 6.02
CA PRO A 166 -8.26 16.99 5.84
C PRO A 166 -8.53 16.01 4.67
N ASN A 167 -7.91 16.23 3.51
CA ASN A 167 -8.15 15.45 2.29
C ASN A 167 -6.90 15.33 1.39
N ILE A 168 -5.73 15.06 1.96
CA ILE A 168 -4.44 15.01 1.24
C ILE A 168 -4.07 13.56 0.94
N VAL A 169 -3.58 13.28 -0.27
CA VAL A 169 -2.93 12.01 -0.65
C VAL A 169 -1.48 12.28 -1.05
N LYS A 170 -0.54 11.47 -0.56
CA LYS A 170 0.84 11.43 -1.03
C LYS A 170 1.20 10.01 -1.47
N ASN A 171 1.45 9.78 -2.76
CA ASN A 171 2.00 8.53 -3.25
C ASN A 171 3.53 8.65 -3.37
N MET A 172 4.27 7.59 -3.03
CA MET A 172 5.71 7.54 -3.23
C MET A 172 6.17 6.16 -3.76
N VAL A 173 7.07 6.20 -4.74
CA VAL A 173 7.84 5.05 -5.23
C VAL A 173 9.30 5.30 -4.87
N THR A 174 9.92 4.41 -4.09
CA THR A 174 11.38 4.44 -3.88
C THR A 174 12.05 3.42 -4.79
N PHE A 175 13.24 3.74 -5.30
CA PHE A 175 13.98 2.90 -6.22
C PHE A 175 15.50 3.04 -6.05
N HIS A 176 16.24 2.12 -6.65
CA HIS A 176 17.67 2.23 -6.87
C HIS A 176 17.95 2.29 -8.38
N LEU A 177 18.42 3.45 -8.86
CA LEU A 177 18.81 3.66 -10.25
C LEU A 177 20.09 2.84 -10.54
N PHE A 178 20.04 2.03 -11.58
CA PHE A 178 20.99 0.94 -11.89
C PHE A 178 21.22 -0.05 -10.74
N GLY A 179 20.28 -0.14 -9.78
CA GLY A 179 20.45 -0.95 -8.57
C GLY A 179 21.41 -0.37 -7.53
N LEU A 180 22.01 0.81 -7.77
CA LEU A 180 23.03 1.42 -6.92
C LEU A 180 22.60 2.75 -6.28
N LEU A 181 21.97 3.63 -7.06
CA LEU A 181 21.76 5.03 -6.67
C LEU A 181 20.33 5.23 -6.10
N PRO A 182 20.16 5.49 -4.80
CA PRO A 182 18.83 5.63 -4.21
C PRO A 182 18.11 6.89 -4.71
N GLY A 183 16.82 6.74 -5.01
CA GLY A 183 15.95 7.83 -5.42
C GLY A 183 14.48 7.58 -5.12
N SER A 184 13.66 8.61 -5.30
CA SER A 184 12.20 8.54 -5.09
C SER A 184 11.44 9.29 -6.20
N ILE A 185 10.22 8.83 -6.50
CA ILE A 185 9.20 9.56 -7.26
C ILE A 185 8.02 9.77 -6.33
N GLN A 186 7.48 10.98 -6.29
CA GLN A 186 6.45 11.38 -5.36
C GLN A 186 5.33 12.13 -6.10
N LEU A 187 4.09 11.86 -5.71
CA LEU A 187 2.91 12.60 -6.15
C LEU A 187 2.21 13.11 -4.90
N ALA A 188 2.04 14.43 -4.77
CA ALA A 188 1.20 15.04 -3.75
C ALA A 188 -0.08 15.57 -4.41
N GLY A 189 -1.22 15.43 -3.73
CA GLY A 189 -2.51 15.82 -4.27
C GLY A 189 -3.59 15.91 -3.20
N THR A 190 -4.76 16.39 -3.60
CA THR A 190 -5.97 16.38 -2.76
C THR A 190 -7.00 15.43 -3.35
N PHE A 191 -7.91 14.94 -2.51
CA PHE A 191 -8.99 14.05 -2.93
C PHE A 191 -10.37 14.64 -2.65
N VAL A 192 -11.33 14.25 -3.48
CA VAL A 192 -12.77 14.49 -3.30
C VAL A 192 -13.51 13.16 -3.35
N THR A 193 -14.49 13.00 -2.48
CA THR A 193 -15.33 11.80 -2.43
C THR A 193 -16.35 11.81 -3.56
N LYS A 194 -16.55 10.65 -4.18
CA LYS A 194 -17.60 10.34 -5.15
C LYS A 194 -18.50 9.23 -4.58
N GLU A 195 -19.40 8.72 -5.41
CA GLU A 195 -20.27 7.59 -5.09
C GLU A 195 -19.48 6.30 -4.76
N ASN A 196 -20.17 5.32 -4.14
CA ASN A 196 -19.68 3.95 -3.93
C ASN A 196 -18.27 3.86 -3.31
N SER A 197 -18.00 4.64 -2.27
CA SER A 197 -16.68 4.71 -1.60
C SER A 197 -15.49 5.01 -2.53
N THR A 198 -15.74 5.65 -3.67
CA THR A 198 -14.72 6.11 -4.61
C THR A 198 -14.22 7.49 -4.23
N VAL A 199 -12.91 7.72 -4.39
CA VAL A 199 -12.31 9.06 -4.33
C VAL A 199 -11.66 9.39 -5.66
N GLN A 200 -11.88 10.60 -6.17
CA GLN A 200 -11.05 11.17 -7.21
C GLN A 200 -9.92 11.95 -6.55
N VAL A 201 -8.68 11.59 -6.86
CA VAL A 201 -7.48 12.29 -6.44
C VAL A 201 -6.98 13.15 -7.60
N VAL A 202 -6.64 14.41 -7.33
CA VAL A 202 -5.95 15.30 -8.27
C VAL A 202 -4.55 15.53 -7.74
N PHE A 203 -3.56 15.03 -8.48
CA PHE A 203 -2.14 15.14 -8.15
C PHE A 203 -1.50 16.31 -8.89
N GLU A 204 -0.69 17.08 -8.15
CA GLU A 204 0.25 18.04 -8.71
C GLU A 204 1.36 17.37 -9.51
N ARG A 205 2.20 18.18 -10.17
CA ARG A 205 3.31 17.67 -11.00
C ARG A 205 4.22 16.73 -10.18
N PRO A 206 4.54 15.53 -10.70
CA PRO A 206 5.46 14.59 -10.05
C PRO A 206 6.76 15.23 -9.58
N LYS A 207 7.20 14.88 -8.36
CA LYS A 207 8.56 15.17 -7.88
C LYS A 207 9.45 13.96 -8.11
N PHE A 208 10.67 14.17 -8.54
CA PHE A 208 11.73 13.16 -8.63
C PHE A 208 12.88 13.56 -7.72
N THR A 209 13.37 12.63 -6.90
CA THR A 209 14.54 12.82 -6.04
C THR A 209 15.64 11.84 -6.42
N LEU A 210 16.86 12.34 -6.63
CA LEU A 210 18.07 11.56 -6.84
C LEU A 210 19.28 12.35 -6.33
N PHE A 211 20.29 11.67 -5.78
CA PHE A 211 21.44 12.33 -5.09
C PHE A 211 21.02 13.34 -4.00
N GLY A 212 19.85 13.12 -3.38
CA GLY A 212 19.25 14.04 -2.42
C GLY A 212 18.74 15.37 -3.00
N GLN A 213 18.78 15.56 -4.32
CA GLN A 213 18.20 16.71 -5.01
C GLN A 213 16.84 16.35 -5.58
N THR A 214 15.86 17.23 -5.40
CA THR A 214 14.48 17.04 -5.82
C THR A 214 14.10 18.06 -6.89
N PHE A 215 13.37 17.63 -7.91
CA PHE A 215 12.88 18.46 -9.00
C PHE A 215 11.50 18.00 -9.50
N ASN A 216 10.71 18.94 -10.02
CA ASN A 216 9.39 18.65 -10.61
C ASN A 216 9.55 18.19 -12.06
N PHE A 217 8.76 17.20 -12.49
CA PHE A 217 8.73 16.71 -13.86
C PHE A 217 7.32 16.26 -14.26
N GLY A 218 7.01 16.26 -15.56
CA GLY A 218 5.71 15.81 -16.09
C GLY A 218 4.52 16.76 -15.82
N PRO A 219 3.33 16.41 -16.33
CA PRO A 219 2.09 17.15 -16.13
C PRO A 219 1.45 16.85 -14.75
N LYS A 220 0.37 17.55 -14.42
CA LYS A 220 -0.55 17.11 -13.35
C LYS A 220 -1.25 15.82 -13.78
N SER A 221 -1.86 15.10 -12.84
CA SER A 221 -2.61 13.86 -13.16
C SER A 221 -3.80 13.65 -12.23
N SER A 222 -4.81 12.89 -12.67
CA SER A 222 -5.93 12.50 -11.82
C SER A 222 -6.15 10.98 -11.84
N VAL A 223 -6.59 10.43 -10.71
CA VAL A 223 -6.84 9.00 -10.52
C VAL A 223 -8.15 8.83 -9.74
N GLU A 224 -9.00 7.90 -10.19
CA GLU A 224 -10.20 7.46 -9.47
C GLU A 224 -9.92 6.10 -8.83
N LEU A 225 -10.12 6.00 -7.51
CA LEU A 225 -9.89 4.78 -6.73
C LEU A 225 -11.06 4.53 -5.78
N GLU A 226 -11.76 3.42 -5.98
CA GLU A 226 -12.70 2.82 -5.04
C GLU A 226 -11.92 2.28 -3.83
N THR A 227 -12.41 2.49 -2.61
CA THR A 227 -11.97 1.73 -1.43
C THR A 227 -13.11 0.83 -0.97
N PRO A 228 -13.26 -0.39 -1.53
CA PRO A 228 -14.38 -1.29 -1.22
C PRO A 228 -14.27 -2.00 0.13
N ALA A 229 -13.05 -2.18 0.67
CA ALA A 229 -12.82 -2.90 1.93
C ALA A 229 -11.71 -2.26 2.77
N LEU A 230 -11.94 -2.03 4.07
CA LEU A 230 -10.96 -1.47 5.00
C LEU A 230 -11.06 -2.10 6.40
N TYR A 231 -10.07 -2.91 6.72
CA TYR A 231 -9.86 -3.49 8.04
C TYR A 231 -8.63 -2.84 8.67
N ALA A 232 -8.88 -1.84 9.53
CA ALA A 232 -7.86 -1.01 10.14
C ALA A 232 -6.74 -1.86 10.80
N ASN A 233 -5.49 -1.45 10.58
CA ASN A 233 -4.26 -2.17 10.97
C ASN A 233 -4.05 -3.58 10.35
N LYS A 234 -4.98 -4.12 9.56
CA LYS A 234 -4.81 -5.38 8.81
C LYS A 234 -4.54 -5.10 7.32
N ILE A 235 -5.56 -4.61 6.61
CA ILE A 235 -5.59 -4.52 5.15
C ILE A 235 -6.57 -3.43 4.70
N ARG A 236 -6.22 -2.72 3.62
CA ARG A 236 -7.16 -1.92 2.82
C ARG A 236 -7.06 -2.39 1.38
N ILE A 237 -8.21 -2.59 0.74
CA ILE A 237 -8.30 -2.87 -0.69
C ILE A 237 -8.61 -1.56 -1.42
N GLY A 238 -8.00 -1.38 -2.58
CA GLY A 238 -8.43 -0.38 -3.56
C GLY A 238 -8.74 -1.04 -4.89
N ARG A 239 -9.78 -0.57 -5.58
CA ARG A 239 -10.08 -0.93 -6.97
C ARG A 239 -10.05 0.33 -7.83
N GLY A 240 -9.18 0.34 -8.85
CA GLY A 240 -9.14 1.41 -9.86
C GLY A 240 -10.23 1.19 -10.90
N LYS A 241 -10.75 2.27 -11.47
CA LYS A 241 -11.84 2.28 -12.47
C LYS A 241 -11.71 1.28 -13.62
N ARG A 242 -10.47 0.99 -14.05
CA ARG A 242 -10.13 0.00 -15.09
C ARG A 242 -10.08 -1.46 -14.58
N GLY A 243 -10.64 -1.76 -13.41
CA GLY A 243 -10.60 -3.08 -12.77
C GLY A 243 -9.28 -3.43 -12.09
N SER A 244 -8.35 -2.47 -11.94
CA SER A 244 -7.04 -2.71 -11.33
C SER A 244 -7.13 -2.84 -9.81
N LEU A 245 -6.47 -3.83 -9.23
CA LEU A 245 -6.57 -4.17 -7.81
C LEU A 245 -5.31 -3.79 -7.03
N PHE A 246 -5.51 -3.26 -5.83
CA PHE A 246 -4.47 -2.75 -4.95
C PHE A 246 -4.64 -3.29 -3.54
N VAL A 247 -3.57 -3.83 -2.95
CA VAL A 247 -3.53 -4.20 -1.52
C VAL A 247 -2.61 -3.25 -0.79
N PHE A 248 -3.16 -2.61 0.24
CA PHE A 248 -2.47 -1.70 1.14
C PHE A 248 -2.40 -2.27 2.55
N THR A 249 -1.24 -2.20 3.19
CA THR A 249 -1.02 -2.62 4.59
C THR A 249 -0.36 -1.49 5.38
N VAL A 250 -0.42 -1.55 6.71
CA VAL A 250 0.32 -0.63 7.58
C VAL A 250 1.44 -1.41 8.28
N ASP A 251 2.68 -1.23 7.84
CA ASP A 251 3.84 -1.96 8.34
C ASP A 251 4.87 -1.02 9.01
N GLU A 252 5.98 -1.57 9.51
CA GLU A 252 7.02 -0.80 10.20
C GLU A 252 7.70 0.24 9.31
N LYS A 253 7.82 -0.03 8.00
CA LYS A 253 8.40 0.90 7.02
C LYS A 253 7.42 2.03 6.72
N SER A 254 6.15 1.71 6.50
CA SER A 254 5.11 2.72 6.24
C SER A 254 4.83 3.60 7.46
N LYS A 255 4.99 3.06 8.69
CA LYS A 255 4.95 3.85 9.94
C LYS A 255 6.20 4.70 10.20
N SER A 256 7.30 4.48 9.46
CA SER A 256 8.56 5.18 9.75
C SER A 256 8.46 6.69 9.42
N PRO A 257 8.92 7.60 10.32
CA PRO A 257 8.91 9.04 10.04
C PRO A 257 9.72 9.43 8.79
N GLY A 258 10.69 8.60 8.39
CA GLY A 258 11.47 8.80 7.16
C GLY A 258 10.64 8.74 5.88
N VAL A 259 9.58 7.91 5.82
CA VAL A 259 8.69 7.83 4.65
C VAL A 259 7.91 9.13 4.45
N LEU A 260 7.30 9.68 5.51
CA LEU A 260 6.59 10.95 5.45
C LEU A 260 7.54 12.13 5.18
N LYS A 261 8.71 12.15 5.84
CA LYS A 261 9.73 13.19 5.62
C LYS A 261 10.26 13.22 4.19
N GLU A 262 10.45 12.06 3.55
CA GLU A 262 10.84 12.00 2.13
C GLU A 262 9.67 12.44 1.22
N MET A 263 8.41 12.06 1.51
CA MET A 263 7.21 12.58 0.83
C MET A 263 6.99 14.10 0.99
N GLU A 264 7.70 14.75 1.91
CA GLU A 264 7.63 16.19 2.22
C GLU A 264 8.82 16.97 1.66
N ARG A 265 9.63 16.32 0.82
CA ARG A 265 10.80 16.93 0.20
C ARG A 265 10.38 17.92 -0.88
N GLU A 266 10.82 19.17 -0.75
CA GLU A 266 10.56 20.21 -1.75
C GLU A 266 11.70 20.35 -2.77
N PRO A 267 11.41 20.82 -4.00
CA PRO A 267 12.44 21.06 -5.01
C PRO A 267 13.52 22.03 -4.55
N SER A 268 14.77 21.62 -4.69
CA SER A 268 15.93 22.41 -4.28
C SER A 268 16.33 23.40 -5.39
N LYS A 269 16.49 24.69 -5.06
CA LYS A 269 17.05 25.66 -6.03
C LYS A 269 18.48 25.30 -6.47
N LEU A 270 19.23 24.60 -5.61
CA LEU A 270 20.57 24.08 -5.90
C LEU A 270 20.55 22.75 -6.67
N ALA A 271 19.38 22.12 -6.89
CA ALA A 271 19.28 20.84 -7.59
C ALA A 271 19.95 20.90 -8.97
N TRP A 272 19.66 21.95 -9.74
CA TRP A 272 20.24 22.14 -11.08
C TRP A 272 21.74 22.41 -11.06
N VAL A 273 22.28 23.04 -10.01
CA VAL A 273 23.73 23.26 -9.84
C VAL A 273 24.44 21.94 -9.54
N VAL A 274 23.88 21.14 -8.62
CA VAL A 274 24.41 19.81 -8.27
C VAL A 274 24.31 18.84 -9.45
N VAL A 275 23.16 18.80 -10.14
CA VAL A 275 22.97 17.99 -11.36
C VAL A 275 23.93 18.44 -12.46
N GLY A 276 24.11 19.75 -12.68
CA GLY A 276 25.07 20.29 -13.62
C GLY A 276 26.52 19.88 -13.30
N GLY A 277 26.93 19.95 -12.03
CA GLY A 277 28.23 19.50 -11.57
C GLY A 277 28.45 17.98 -11.75
N VAL A 278 27.45 17.16 -11.44
CA VAL A 278 27.48 15.70 -11.68
C VAL A 278 27.57 15.39 -13.17
N LEU A 279 26.81 16.08 -14.02
CA LEU A 279 26.87 15.91 -15.48
C LEU A 279 28.22 16.36 -16.07
N ALA A 280 28.80 17.45 -15.55
CA ALA A 280 30.13 17.90 -15.97
C ALA A 280 31.23 16.91 -15.55
N ALA A 281 31.18 16.38 -14.32
CA ALA A 281 32.11 15.36 -13.85
C ALA A 281 31.98 14.04 -14.64
N LEU A 282 30.74 13.62 -14.95
CA LEU A 282 30.48 12.49 -15.84
C LEU A 282 31.04 12.74 -17.24
N GLY A 283 30.81 13.93 -17.83
CA GLY A 283 31.35 14.31 -19.14
C GLY A 283 32.88 14.25 -19.20
N ALA A 284 33.55 14.80 -18.19
CA ALA A 284 35.01 14.72 -18.07
C ALA A 284 35.52 13.27 -17.92
N GLY A 285 34.85 12.45 -17.10
CA GLY A 285 35.16 11.03 -16.97
C GLY A 285 34.97 10.24 -18.26
N LEU A 286 33.89 10.52 -19.02
CA LEU A 286 33.63 9.89 -20.32
C LEU A 286 34.64 10.33 -21.38
N PHE A 287 35.08 11.58 -21.38
CA PHE A 287 36.16 12.06 -22.25
C PHE A 287 37.49 11.37 -21.95
N ALA A 288 37.84 11.21 -20.67
CA ALA A 288 39.04 10.46 -20.26
C ALA A 288 38.96 8.98 -20.66
N LEU A 289 37.82 8.32 -20.43
CA LEU A 289 37.57 6.93 -20.87
C LEU A 289 37.58 6.79 -22.39
N GLN A 290 37.06 7.77 -23.13
CA GLN A 290 37.10 7.78 -24.60
C GLN A 290 38.55 7.88 -25.11
N ARG A 291 39.39 8.68 -24.45
CA ARG A 291 40.82 8.80 -24.79
C ARG A 291 41.61 7.52 -24.50
N ALA A 292 41.22 6.75 -23.48
CA ALA A 292 41.89 5.52 -23.08
C ALA A 292 41.38 4.26 -23.83
N PHE A 293 40.08 4.18 -24.15
CA PHE A 293 39.43 2.97 -24.66
C PHE A 293 38.65 3.16 -25.98
N GLY A 294 38.83 4.30 -26.64
CA GLY A 294 38.13 4.65 -27.89
C GLY A 294 36.64 5.00 -27.69
N PRO A 295 35.83 5.07 -28.75
CA PRO A 295 34.45 5.58 -28.67
C PRO A 295 33.44 4.63 -27.99
N LYS A 296 33.82 3.39 -27.67
CA LYS A 296 32.89 2.36 -27.16
C LYS A 296 32.21 2.72 -25.83
N PRO A 297 32.90 3.28 -24.81
CA PRO A 297 32.25 3.68 -23.55
C PRO A 297 31.26 4.83 -23.73
N LEU A 298 31.56 5.77 -24.64
CA LEU A 298 30.69 6.90 -24.95
C LEU A 298 29.37 6.41 -25.58
N LEU A 299 29.45 5.52 -26.58
CA LEU A 299 28.27 4.93 -27.23
C LEU A 299 27.39 4.15 -26.24
N LEU A 300 28.00 3.36 -25.35
CA LEU A 300 27.29 2.62 -24.31
C LEU A 300 26.53 3.58 -23.37
N MET A 301 27.19 4.67 -22.94
CA MET A 301 26.60 5.64 -22.01
C MET A 301 25.54 6.53 -22.67
N VAL A 302 25.67 6.88 -23.95
CA VAL A 302 24.60 7.52 -24.72
C VAL A 302 23.38 6.59 -24.81
N GLY A 303 23.58 5.29 -25.10
CA GLY A 303 22.50 4.30 -25.07
C GLY A 303 21.82 4.18 -23.71
N LEU A 304 22.60 4.20 -22.63
CA LEU A 304 22.11 4.16 -21.25
C LEU A 304 21.26 5.39 -20.87
N LEU A 305 21.73 6.59 -21.24
CA LEU A 305 21.02 7.85 -21.02
C LEU A 305 19.72 7.93 -21.85
N LEU A 306 19.75 7.45 -23.10
CA LEU A 306 18.54 7.35 -23.93
C LEU A 306 17.52 6.36 -23.35
N ALA A 307 17.98 5.24 -22.78
CA ALA A 307 17.10 4.28 -22.11
C ALA A 307 16.42 4.88 -20.86
N VAL A 308 17.19 5.58 -20.01
CA VAL A 308 16.66 6.33 -18.85
C VAL A 308 15.69 7.42 -19.29
N GLY A 309 16.04 8.23 -20.30
CA GLY A 309 15.18 9.27 -20.85
C GLY A 309 13.88 8.73 -21.47
N SER A 310 13.92 7.54 -22.09
CA SER A 310 12.74 6.86 -22.66
C SER A 310 11.77 6.34 -21.59
N VAL A 311 12.29 5.96 -20.41
CA VAL A 311 11.45 5.65 -19.24
C VAL A 311 10.89 6.93 -18.63
N LEU A 312 11.71 7.97 -18.40
CA LEU A 312 11.25 9.23 -17.79
C LEU A 312 10.23 9.99 -18.67
N LYS A 313 10.47 10.14 -19.97
CA LYS A 313 9.58 10.89 -20.90
C LYS A 313 8.18 10.28 -21.03
N LYS A 314 8.02 8.99 -20.71
CA LYS A 314 6.72 8.31 -20.65
C LYS A 314 6.47 7.70 -19.25
N GLY A 315 7.09 8.28 -18.24
CA GLY A 315 7.12 7.80 -16.86
C GLY A 315 6.14 8.58 -15.99
N GLY A 316 4.87 8.21 -16.06
CA GLY A 316 3.81 8.78 -15.23
C GLY A 316 2.59 7.86 -15.20
N ILE A 317 1.61 8.21 -14.37
CA ILE A 317 0.28 7.63 -14.49
C ILE A 317 -0.36 8.26 -15.72
N GLN A 318 -0.74 7.44 -16.71
CA GLN A 318 -1.56 7.91 -17.83
C GLN A 318 -2.98 8.11 -17.30
N GLY A 319 -3.30 9.36 -16.91
CA GLY A 319 -4.65 9.74 -16.54
C GLY A 319 -5.61 9.64 -17.74
N GLU A 320 -6.88 9.36 -17.48
CA GLU A 320 -7.91 9.26 -18.53
C GLU A 320 -8.26 10.63 -19.16
N SER A 321 -7.79 11.72 -18.56
CA SER A 321 -7.67 13.02 -19.21
C SER A 321 -6.36 13.72 -18.82
N GLU A 322 -5.70 14.29 -19.82
CA GLU A 322 -4.76 15.39 -19.60
C GLU A 322 -5.61 16.61 -19.22
N ILE A 323 -5.43 17.13 -18.00
CA ILE A 323 -6.12 18.36 -17.57
C ILE A 323 -5.51 19.50 -18.36
N LYS A 324 -6.19 19.91 -19.44
CA LYS A 324 -5.91 21.15 -20.14
C LYS A 324 -6.34 22.31 -19.25
N GLU A 325 -5.41 23.25 -19.06
CA GLU A 325 -5.66 24.59 -18.52
C GLU A 325 -6.41 25.44 -19.55
#